data_AF-A0A7K7MTI7-F1
#
_entry.id   AF-A0A7K7MTI7-F1
#
_cell.length_a   1.000
_cell.length_b   1.000
_cell.length_c   1.000
_cell.angle_alpha   90.00
_cell.angle_beta   90.00
_cell.angle_gamma   90.00
#
_symmetry.space_group_name_H-M   'P 1'
#
loop_
_entity.id
_entity.type
_entity.pdbx_description
1 polymer ?
#
loop_
_entity_poly.entity_id
_entity_poly.type
_entity_poly.pdbx_seq_one_letter_code
_entity_poly.pdbx_strand_id
1 'polypeptide(L)'
;MSRGGGKGPSLKDKLDGNELDLSLCDLNEVPVRELAALPKATILDLSCNNLISLPSDFCSLMHLVKLDLSKNRLQQLPLDFGRLVNLQHLDLLNNRLVTLPVSFAQLKNLKWLDLKDNPLDPVLAKVAGDCLDEKQCKQAAVKVLQHMKAIQSEQDRQRQRKLQAEREMEKKREAEQRAKEAQERELRKREKAEEKERRRREYDAQKAAKQEMEKKTKKETVQARKPASSSRPPQPPRHKHSWSRSVLRVLLFVLLCVLCTLAACKLTELQHQPLCVSVNTLYEDVLAALQNHKTLQNMLQQNSQQ
;
A
#
# COMPACT_ATOMS: atom_id res chain seq x y z
N MET A 1 -34.15 44.49 -32.40
CA MET A 1 -32.89 44.11 -33.06
C MET A 1 -31.82 43.98 -32.00
N SER A 2 -31.58 42.76 -31.50
CA SER A 2 -30.48 42.49 -30.58
C SER A 2 -29.50 41.53 -31.24
N ARG A 3 -28.22 41.83 -31.06
CA ARG A 3 -27.09 41.44 -31.89
C ARG A 3 -26.76 39.95 -31.77
N GLY A 4 -26.32 39.39 -32.89
CA GLY A 4 -26.01 37.98 -33.06
C GLY A 4 -24.91 37.48 -32.13
N GLY A 5 -25.21 36.38 -31.43
CA GLY A 5 -24.21 35.51 -30.83
C GLY A 5 -23.50 34.75 -31.94
N GLY A 6 -22.40 35.31 -32.44
CA GLY A 6 -21.43 34.56 -33.23
C GLY A 6 -20.86 33.45 -32.36
N LYS A 7 -21.37 32.23 -32.53
CA LYS A 7 -20.65 31.02 -32.11
C LYS A 7 -19.34 31.05 -32.89
N GLY A 8 -18.21 31.15 -32.19
CA GLY A 8 -16.91 30.90 -32.83
C GLY A 8 -16.92 29.55 -33.54
N PRO A 9 -16.11 29.37 -34.59
CA PRO A 9 -16.08 28.13 -35.37
C PRO A 9 -15.90 26.94 -34.43
N SER A 10 -16.78 25.94 -34.55
CA SER A 10 -16.69 24.71 -33.78
C SER A 10 -15.41 23.97 -34.19
N LEU A 11 -14.82 23.16 -33.29
CA LEU A 11 -13.68 22.31 -33.64
C LEU A 11 -13.97 21.39 -34.83
N LYS A 12 -15.24 21.05 -35.06
CA LYS A 12 -15.72 20.32 -36.25
C LYS A 12 -15.51 21.08 -37.55
N ASP A 13 -15.58 22.40 -37.52
CA ASP A 13 -15.46 23.25 -38.71
C ASP A 13 -13.98 23.41 -39.13
N LYS A 14 -13.04 23.14 -38.22
CA LYS A 14 -11.59 23.12 -38.46
C LYS A 14 -11.06 21.75 -38.91
N LEU A 15 -11.91 20.72 -38.95
CA LEU A 15 -11.53 19.37 -39.36
C LEU A 15 -11.59 19.28 -40.89
N ASP A 16 -10.42 19.19 -41.54
CA ASP A 16 -10.30 18.93 -42.97
C ASP A 16 -9.91 17.46 -43.20
N GLY A 17 -10.88 16.67 -43.69
CA GLY A 17 -10.71 15.22 -43.85
C GLY A 17 -10.45 14.52 -42.51
N ASN A 18 -9.18 14.21 -42.23
CA ASN A 18 -8.70 13.59 -40.99
C ASN A 18 -7.70 14.46 -40.21
N GLU A 19 -7.49 15.70 -40.65
CA GLU A 19 -6.54 16.67 -40.12
C GLU A 19 -7.27 17.79 -39.39
N LEU A 20 -6.83 18.06 -38.18
CA LEU A 20 -7.37 19.11 -37.33
C LEU A 20 -6.25 20.07 -36.96
N ASP A 21 -6.30 21.26 -37.54
CA ASP A 21 -5.35 22.32 -37.30
C ASP A 21 -5.83 23.23 -36.15
N LEU A 22 -5.11 23.18 -35.04
CA LEU A 22 -5.24 24.05 -33.87
C LEU A 22 -3.93 24.81 -33.60
N SER A 23 -3.08 24.95 -34.61
CA SER A 23 -1.89 25.78 -34.52
C SER A 23 -2.25 27.25 -34.34
N LEU A 24 -1.37 28.02 -33.70
CA LEU A 24 -1.50 29.49 -33.55
C LEU A 24 -2.85 29.95 -32.96
N CYS A 25 -3.45 29.13 -32.09
CA CYS A 25 -4.75 29.41 -31.47
C CYS A 25 -4.63 30.01 -30.06
N ASP A 26 -3.42 30.41 -29.65
CA ASP A 26 -3.09 30.93 -28.31
C ASP A 26 -3.56 30.00 -27.17
N LEU A 27 -3.59 28.69 -27.40
CA LEU A 27 -4.09 27.72 -26.44
C LEU A 27 -3.15 27.61 -25.23
N ASN A 28 -3.72 27.70 -24.03
CA ASN A 28 -3.03 27.41 -22.77
C ASN A 28 -3.29 25.98 -22.27
N GLU A 29 -4.39 25.37 -22.74
CA GLU A 29 -4.79 24.01 -22.42
C GLU A 29 -5.38 23.34 -23.67
N VAL A 30 -5.21 22.02 -23.77
CA VAL A 30 -5.75 21.22 -24.88
C VAL A 30 -7.21 20.85 -24.60
N PRO A 31 -8.16 21.09 -25.53
CA PRO A 31 -9.58 20.71 -25.39
C PRO A 31 -9.78 19.19 -25.63
N VAL A 32 -9.28 18.36 -24.70
CA VAL A 32 -9.24 16.90 -24.88
C VAL A 32 -10.62 16.28 -25.01
N ARG A 33 -11.64 16.80 -24.32
CA ARG A 33 -13.01 16.25 -24.36
C ARG A 33 -13.61 16.37 -25.75
N GLU A 34 -13.40 17.52 -26.37
CA GLU A 34 -13.88 17.83 -27.71
C GLU A 34 -13.09 17.06 -28.77
N LEU A 35 -11.76 16.95 -28.61
CA LEU A 35 -10.91 16.13 -29.48
C LEU A 35 -11.29 14.64 -29.40
N ALA A 36 -11.60 14.13 -28.20
CA ALA A 36 -12.03 12.75 -28.01
C ALA A 36 -13.37 12.46 -28.71
N ALA A 37 -14.22 13.48 -28.89
CA ALA A 37 -15.47 13.39 -29.63
C ALA A 37 -15.29 13.41 -31.17
N LEU A 38 -14.05 13.56 -31.66
CA LEU A 38 -13.69 13.62 -33.09
C LEU A 38 -12.76 12.46 -33.47
N PRO A 39 -13.21 11.19 -33.44
CA PRO A 39 -12.35 10.03 -33.71
C PRO A 39 -11.80 9.97 -35.14
N LYS A 40 -12.33 10.80 -36.07
CA LYS A 40 -11.81 10.95 -37.43
C LYS A 40 -10.55 11.82 -37.49
N ALA A 41 -10.29 12.66 -36.49
CA ALA A 41 -9.14 13.54 -36.42
C ALA A 41 -7.89 12.72 -36.03
N THR A 42 -7.24 12.12 -37.02
CA THR A 42 -6.04 11.30 -36.80
C THR A 42 -4.75 12.10 -36.88
N ILE A 43 -4.78 13.28 -37.51
CA ILE A 43 -3.68 14.23 -37.59
C ILE A 43 -4.10 15.45 -36.78
N LEU A 44 -3.31 15.79 -35.77
CA LEU A 44 -3.59 16.91 -34.87
C LEU A 44 -2.38 17.83 -34.82
N ASP A 45 -2.57 19.07 -35.25
CA ASP A 45 -1.58 20.12 -35.12
C ASP A 45 -1.94 21.03 -33.93
N LEU A 46 -1.09 21.03 -32.91
CA LEU A 46 -1.14 21.89 -31.73
C LEU A 46 0.10 22.78 -31.64
N SER A 47 0.83 22.95 -32.74
CA SER A 47 2.06 23.73 -32.79
C SER A 47 1.83 25.22 -32.53
N CYS A 48 2.89 25.93 -32.13
CA CYS A 48 2.86 27.38 -31.92
C CYS A 48 1.75 27.85 -30.96
N ASN A 49 1.55 27.14 -29.85
CA ASN A 49 0.64 27.52 -28.78
C ASN A 49 1.41 27.83 -27.48
N ASN A 50 0.69 28.10 -26.38
CA ASN A 50 1.26 28.42 -25.08
C ASN A 50 1.17 27.25 -24.09
N LEU A 51 1.14 26.01 -24.59
CA LEU A 51 0.96 24.81 -23.77
C LEU A 51 2.18 24.57 -22.86
N ILE A 52 1.95 24.53 -21.54
CA ILE A 52 3.00 24.27 -20.53
C ILE A 52 3.02 22.79 -20.11
N SER A 53 1.86 22.14 -20.18
CA SER A 53 1.67 20.72 -19.88
C SER A 53 0.49 20.17 -20.69
N LEU A 54 0.47 18.87 -20.89
CA LEU A 54 -0.71 18.17 -21.39
C LEU A 54 -1.51 17.59 -20.21
N PRO A 55 -2.84 17.66 -20.22
CA PRO A 55 -3.67 17.06 -19.17
C PRO A 55 -3.49 15.53 -19.15
N SER A 56 -3.75 14.89 -18.00
CA SER A 56 -3.64 13.42 -17.83
C SER A 56 -4.43 12.64 -18.87
N ASP A 57 -5.61 13.16 -19.22
CA ASP A 57 -6.57 12.50 -20.10
C ASP A 57 -6.20 12.66 -21.58
N PHE A 58 -5.17 13.46 -21.92
CA PHE A 58 -4.67 13.60 -23.29
C PHE A 58 -4.31 12.24 -23.91
N CYS A 59 -3.82 11.32 -23.09
CA CYS A 59 -3.45 9.97 -23.50
C CYS A 59 -4.67 9.07 -23.84
N SER A 60 -5.90 9.58 -23.72
CA SER A 60 -7.12 8.93 -24.20
C SER A 60 -7.32 9.06 -25.73
N LEU A 61 -6.62 10.00 -26.38
CA LEU A 61 -6.68 10.25 -27.83
C LEU A 61 -5.91 9.18 -28.63
N MET A 62 -6.20 7.90 -28.36
CA MET A 62 -5.48 6.74 -28.91
C MET A 62 -5.64 6.57 -30.43
N HIS A 63 -6.56 7.33 -31.06
CA HIS A 63 -6.79 7.34 -32.49
C HIS A 63 -5.79 8.21 -33.27
N LEU A 64 -4.98 9.03 -32.58
CA LEU A 64 -3.97 9.88 -33.21
C LEU A 64 -2.86 9.07 -33.88
N VAL A 65 -2.51 9.48 -35.10
CA VAL A 65 -1.45 8.93 -35.95
C VAL A 65 -0.33 9.93 -36.15
N LYS A 66 -0.66 11.23 -36.28
CA LYS A 66 0.33 12.31 -36.32
C LYS A 66 -0.04 13.37 -35.29
N LEU A 67 0.94 13.83 -34.54
CA LEU A 67 0.79 14.86 -33.53
C LEU A 67 1.94 15.86 -33.63
N ASP A 68 1.61 17.11 -33.86
CA ASP A 68 2.57 18.22 -33.79
C ASP A 68 2.31 19.01 -32.50
N LEU A 69 3.32 19.08 -31.64
CA LEU A 69 3.36 19.85 -30.40
C LEU A 69 4.54 20.83 -30.40
N SER A 70 5.13 21.10 -31.57
CA SER A 70 6.29 21.96 -31.72
C SER A 70 6.02 23.40 -31.29
N LYS A 71 7.07 24.13 -30.90
CA LYS A 71 7.02 25.55 -30.52
C LYS A 71 5.98 25.83 -29.42
N ASN A 72 5.97 24.98 -28.40
CA ASN A 72 5.19 25.15 -27.18
C ASN A 72 6.15 25.38 -25.99
N ARG A 73 5.65 25.26 -24.76
CA ARG A 73 6.45 25.41 -23.52
C ARG A 73 6.36 24.17 -22.64
N LEU A 74 6.15 23.00 -23.26
CA LEU A 74 5.95 21.74 -22.55
C LEU A 74 7.19 21.40 -21.72
N GLN A 75 7.01 21.29 -20.39
CA GLN A 75 8.10 20.93 -19.47
C GLN A 75 8.24 19.41 -19.32
N GLN A 76 7.11 18.70 -19.44
CA GLN A 76 7.03 17.25 -19.33
C GLN A 76 5.86 16.72 -20.16
N LEU A 77 5.97 15.46 -20.58
CA LEU A 77 4.84 14.70 -21.12
C LEU A 77 4.16 13.90 -20.00
N PRO A 78 2.85 13.61 -20.11
CA PRO A 78 2.14 12.73 -19.19
C PRO A 78 2.83 11.37 -18.99
N LEU A 79 2.76 10.81 -17.79
CA LEU A 79 3.38 9.52 -17.46
C LEU A 79 2.91 8.38 -18.37
N ASP A 80 1.67 8.44 -18.86
CA ASP A 80 1.04 7.43 -19.71
C ASP A 80 1.07 7.78 -21.21
N PHE A 81 1.96 8.66 -21.65
CA PHE A 81 2.07 9.08 -23.06
C PHE A 81 2.22 7.90 -24.04
N GLY A 82 2.81 6.79 -23.57
CA GLY A 82 2.90 5.52 -24.29
C GLY A 82 1.57 4.89 -24.73
N ARG A 83 0.42 5.33 -24.20
CA ARG A 83 -0.91 4.85 -24.59
C ARG A 83 -1.31 5.25 -26.01
N LEU A 84 -0.64 6.24 -26.62
CA LEU A 84 -0.85 6.66 -28.01
C LEU A 84 -0.24 5.64 -28.98
N VAL A 85 -0.69 4.39 -28.91
CA VAL A 85 -0.08 3.23 -29.60
C VAL A 85 -0.12 3.34 -31.13
N ASN A 86 -1.03 4.13 -31.68
CA ASN A 86 -1.16 4.34 -33.13
C ASN A 86 -0.30 5.49 -33.66
N LEU A 87 0.38 6.24 -32.78
CA LEU A 87 1.17 7.40 -33.16
C LEU A 87 2.38 6.97 -33.99
N GLN A 88 2.52 7.58 -35.17
CA GLN A 88 3.59 7.32 -36.13
C GLN A 88 4.52 8.52 -36.32
N HIS A 89 4.01 9.74 -36.10
CA HIS A 89 4.75 10.98 -36.25
C HIS A 89 4.50 11.86 -35.03
N LEU A 90 5.57 12.31 -34.39
CA LEU A 90 5.52 13.18 -33.22
C LEU A 90 6.56 14.28 -33.36
N ASP A 91 6.08 15.53 -33.40
CA ASP A 91 6.96 16.70 -33.34
C ASP A 91 6.87 17.35 -31.96
N LEU A 92 8.04 17.50 -31.31
CA LEU A 92 8.21 18.16 -30.02
C LEU A 92 9.30 19.25 -30.08
N LEU A 93 9.71 19.66 -31.29
CA LEU A 93 10.68 20.72 -31.53
C LEU A 93 10.38 21.96 -30.68
N ASN A 94 11.41 22.59 -30.12
CA ASN A 94 11.32 23.85 -29.40
C ASN A 94 10.27 23.82 -28.27
N ASN A 95 10.55 22.97 -27.28
CA ASN A 95 9.81 22.86 -26.03
C ASN A 95 10.80 22.97 -24.85
N ARG A 96 10.36 22.62 -23.63
CA ARG A 96 11.18 22.67 -22.41
C ARG A 96 11.37 21.29 -21.79
N LEU A 97 11.35 20.24 -22.61
CA LEU A 97 11.46 18.86 -22.14
C LEU A 97 12.89 18.57 -21.69
N VAL A 98 13.02 18.01 -20.49
CA VAL A 98 14.30 17.53 -19.96
C VAL A 98 14.41 16.01 -20.12
N THR A 99 13.31 15.30 -19.89
CA THR A 99 13.24 13.84 -20.00
C THR A 99 11.96 13.41 -20.70
N LEU A 100 11.91 12.14 -21.11
CA LEU A 100 10.71 11.49 -21.63
C LEU A 100 10.20 10.46 -20.63
N PRO A 101 8.87 10.26 -20.53
CA PRO A 101 8.29 9.26 -19.62
C PRO A 101 8.69 7.85 -20.07
N VAL A 102 8.83 6.93 -19.12
CA VAL A 102 9.22 5.53 -19.40
C VAL A 102 8.21 4.83 -20.32
N SER A 103 6.93 5.22 -20.25
CA SER A 103 5.89 4.73 -21.15
C SER A 103 6.16 5.05 -22.62
N PHE A 104 7.02 6.01 -22.95
CA PHE A 104 7.40 6.33 -24.34
C PHE A 104 7.92 5.11 -25.09
N ALA A 105 8.53 4.14 -24.39
CA ALA A 105 8.92 2.82 -24.94
C ALA A 105 7.77 2.02 -25.58
N GLN A 106 6.51 2.32 -25.21
CA GLN A 106 5.29 1.65 -25.69
C GLN A 106 4.78 2.19 -27.03
N LEU A 107 5.33 3.31 -27.54
CA LEU A 107 4.99 3.88 -28.85
C LEU A 107 5.58 3.03 -29.99
N LYS A 108 5.06 1.80 -30.15
CA LYS A 108 5.61 0.77 -31.07
C LYS A 108 5.55 1.17 -32.55
N ASN A 109 4.62 2.05 -32.91
CA ASN A 109 4.39 2.48 -34.29
C ASN A 109 5.08 3.81 -34.63
N LEU A 110 5.77 4.45 -33.67
CA LEU A 110 6.41 5.74 -33.90
C LEU A 110 7.60 5.58 -34.86
N LYS A 111 7.52 6.31 -35.98
CA LYS A 111 8.47 6.25 -37.08
C LYS A 111 9.26 7.53 -37.26
N TRP A 112 8.74 8.66 -36.80
CA TRP A 112 9.37 9.98 -36.95
C TRP A 112 9.23 10.73 -35.64
N LEU A 113 10.33 11.33 -35.19
CA LEU A 113 10.41 12.08 -33.94
C LEU A 113 11.39 13.24 -34.10
N ASP A 114 10.94 14.43 -33.71
CA ASP A 114 11.83 15.57 -33.48
C ASP A 114 11.76 16.01 -32.01
N LEU A 115 12.94 16.23 -31.43
CA LEU A 115 13.14 16.71 -30.05
C LEU A 115 14.15 17.87 -30.01
N LYS A 116 14.52 18.44 -31.16
CA LYS A 116 15.43 19.59 -31.25
C LYS A 116 14.94 20.76 -30.39
N ASP A 117 15.86 21.62 -29.99
CA ASP A 117 15.58 22.80 -29.19
C ASP A 117 14.83 22.51 -27.89
N ASN A 118 15.13 21.36 -27.26
CA ASN A 118 14.71 21.03 -25.90
C ASN A 118 15.95 20.92 -25.00
N PRO A 119 15.87 21.33 -23.71
CA PRO A 119 16.94 21.17 -22.73
C PRO A 119 17.01 19.72 -22.22
N LEU A 120 17.10 18.75 -23.14
CA LEU A 120 17.12 17.32 -22.83
C LEU A 120 18.33 16.95 -21.97
N ASP A 121 18.15 15.94 -21.14
CA ASP A 121 19.26 15.26 -20.46
C ASP A 121 20.36 14.88 -21.49
N PRO A 122 21.66 15.10 -21.18
CA PRO A 122 22.74 14.89 -22.15
C PRO A 122 22.79 13.49 -22.76
N VAL A 123 22.39 12.45 -22.00
CA VAL A 123 22.34 11.07 -22.52
C VAL A 123 21.24 10.95 -23.57
N LEU A 124 20.06 11.46 -23.27
CA LEU A 124 18.92 11.44 -24.18
C LEU A 124 19.16 12.30 -25.43
N ALA A 125 19.73 13.50 -25.25
CA ALA A 125 20.12 14.38 -26.35
C ALA A 125 21.06 13.67 -27.33
N LYS A 126 22.08 12.99 -26.81
CA LYS A 126 23.03 12.22 -27.63
C LYS A 126 22.39 11.04 -28.36
N VAL A 127 21.42 10.37 -27.72
CA VAL A 127 20.68 9.25 -28.32
C VAL A 127 19.77 9.73 -29.45
N ALA A 128 19.04 10.83 -29.22
CA ALA A 128 18.16 11.43 -30.23
C ALA A 128 18.97 11.89 -31.45
N GLY A 129 20.07 12.60 -31.20
CA GLY A 129 20.91 13.17 -32.26
C GLY A 129 20.20 14.32 -32.98
N ASP A 130 20.68 14.62 -34.18
CA ASP A 130 20.08 15.63 -35.04
C ASP A 130 18.85 15.11 -35.79
N CYS A 131 17.99 16.04 -36.21
CA CYS A 131 16.81 15.82 -37.04
C CYS A 131 16.73 16.95 -38.08
N LEU A 132 17.75 17.04 -38.95
CA LEU A 132 17.81 18.07 -40.01
C LEU A 132 17.08 17.64 -41.29
N ASP A 133 16.89 16.34 -41.47
CA ASP A 133 16.22 15.73 -42.61
C ASP A 133 15.31 14.58 -42.16
N GLU A 134 14.40 14.15 -43.03
CA GLU A 134 13.43 13.11 -42.71
C GLU A 134 14.09 11.79 -42.27
N LYS A 135 15.26 11.46 -42.83
CA LYS A 135 15.98 10.22 -42.50
C LYS A 135 16.54 10.29 -41.08
N GLN A 136 17.11 11.43 -40.69
CA GLN A 136 17.63 11.66 -39.35
C GLN A 136 16.53 11.58 -38.29
N CYS A 137 15.38 12.22 -38.54
CA CYS A 137 14.24 12.18 -37.62
C CYS A 137 13.64 10.77 -37.47
N LYS A 138 13.63 9.99 -38.56
CA LYS A 138 13.25 8.57 -38.51
C LYS A 138 14.23 7.75 -37.67
N GLN A 139 15.53 8.03 -37.79
CA GLN A 139 16.55 7.39 -36.96
C GLN A 139 16.45 7.80 -35.49
N ALA A 140 16.16 9.08 -35.21
CA ALA A 140 15.96 9.59 -33.87
C ALA A 140 14.82 8.83 -33.16
N ALA A 141 13.67 8.65 -33.83
CA ALA A 141 12.57 7.85 -33.31
C ALA A 141 13.01 6.44 -32.90
N VAL A 142 13.72 5.73 -33.79
CA VAL A 142 14.19 4.36 -33.52
C VAL A 142 15.17 4.32 -32.34
N LYS A 143 16.17 5.20 -32.32
CA LYS A 143 17.20 5.25 -31.27
C LYS A 143 16.59 5.59 -29.91
N VAL A 144 15.73 6.60 -29.85
CA VAL A 144 15.04 7.01 -28.62
C VAL A 144 14.14 5.90 -28.10
N LEU A 145 13.35 5.25 -28.96
CA LEU A 145 12.52 4.11 -28.54
C LEU A 145 13.35 2.94 -28.02
N GLN A 146 14.48 2.62 -28.65
CA GLN A 146 15.39 1.57 -28.17
C GLN A 146 15.97 1.93 -26.80
N HIS A 147 16.39 3.17 -26.60
CA HIS A 147 16.89 3.65 -25.31
C HIS A 147 15.81 3.62 -24.22
N MET A 148 14.59 4.09 -24.52
CA MET A 148 13.47 4.04 -23.58
C MET A 148 13.08 2.60 -23.22
N LYS A 149 13.12 1.66 -24.17
CA LYS A 149 12.89 0.23 -23.90
C LYS A 149 13.94 -0.35 -22.95
N ALA A 150 15.21 0.04 -23.10
CA ALA A 150 16.27 -0.39 -22.19
C ALA A 150 16.04 0.16 -20.77
N ILE A 151 15.65 1.43 -20.65
CA ILE A 151 15.29 2.04 -19.35
C ILE A 151 14.10 1.32 -18.72
N GLN A 152 13.04 1.07 -19.49
CA GLN A 152 11.85 0.36 -19.02
C GLN A 152 12.19 -1.05 -18.52
N SER A 153 12.97 -1.80 -19.29
CA SER A 153 13.40 -3.15 -18.91
C SER A 153 14.23 -3.14 -17.63
N GLU A 154 15.10 -2.15 -17.44
CA GLU A 154 15.88 -2.00 -16.21
C GLU A 154 14.98 -1.71 -15.00
N GLN A 155 14.04 -0.78 -15.14
CA GLN A 155 13.10 -0.45 -14.06
C GLN A 155 12.21 -1.65 -13.70
N ASP A 156 11.74 -2.41 -14.69
CA ASP A 156 10.93 -3.60 -14.48
C ASP A 156 11.75 -4.69 -13.76
N ARG A 157 13.02 -4.87 -14.15
CA ARG A 157 13.93 -5.80 -13.46
C ARG A 157 14.20 -5.38 -12.02
N GLN A 158 14.40 -4.10 -11.77
CA GLN A 158 14.58 -3.58 -10.41
C GLN A 158 13.31 -3.77 -9.56
N ARG A 159 12.13 -3.51 -10.13
CA ARG A 159 10.84 -3.74 -9.46
C ARG A 159 10.66 -5.22 -9.12
N GLN A 160 10.98 -6.12 -10.05
CA GLN A 160 10.91 -7.57 -9.82
C GLN A 160 11.88 -8.03 -8.72
N ARG A 161 13.11 -7.52 -8.70
CA ARG A 161 14.10 -7.82 -7.65
C ARG A 161 13.63 -7.35 -6.28
N LYS A 162 13.08 -6.13 -6.17
CA LYS A 162 12.50 -5.62 -4.91
C LYS A 162 11.37 -6.52 -4.41
N LEU A 163 10.45 -6.89 -5.29
CA LEU A 163 9.34 -7.79 -4.95
C LEU A 163 9.82 -9.19 -4.52
N GLN A 164 10.85 -9.72 -5.18
CA GLN A 164 11.44 -11.01 -4.79
C GLN A 164 12.11 -10.93 -3.41
N ALA A 165 12.90 -9.89 -3.16
CA ALA A 165 13.54 -9.67 -1.86
C ALA A 165 12.50 -9.50 -0.73
N GLU A 166 11.41 -8.76 -0.98
CA GLU A 166 10.30 -8.62 -0.02
C GLU A 166 9.67 -9.98 0.32
N ARG A 167 9.38 -10.80 -0.71
CA ARG A 167 8.84 -12.16 -0.52
C ARG A 167 9.79 -13.10 0.21
N GLU A 168 11.09 -13.01 -0.06
CA GLU A 168 12.11 -13.81 0.65
C GLU A 168 12.21 -13.41 2.12
N MET A 169 12.18 -12.10 2.40
CA MET A 169 12.17 -11.58 3.76
C MET A 169 10.90 -12.00 4.51
N GLU A 170 9.74 -11.95 3.87
CA GLU A 170 8.47 -12.42 4.45
C GLU A 170 8.53 -13.92 4.77
N LYS A 171 8.98 -14.76 3.82
CA LYS A 171 9.18 -16.20 4.05
C LYS A 171 10.15 -16.48 5.20
N LYS A 172 11.24 -15.70 5.31
CA LYS A 172 12.20 -15.85 6.41
C LYS A 172 11.55 -15.50 7.75
N ARG A 173 10.79 -14.41 7.82
CA ARG A 173 10.05 -14.01 9.03
C ARG A 173 9.02 -15.06 9.43
N GLU A 174 8.28 -15.62 8.47
CA GLU A 174 7.35 -16.71 8.73
C GLU A 174 8.06 -17.97 9.21
N ALA A 175 9.17 -18.36 8.59
CA ALA A 175 9.94 -19.53 9.00
C ALA A 175 10.52 -19.36 10.42
N GLU A 176 11.06 -18.18 10.74
CA GLU A 176 11.53 -17.85 12.08
C GLU A 176 10.39 -17.89 13.11
N GLN A 177 9.21 -17.37 12.77
CA GLN A 177 8.04 -17.44 13.63
C GLN A 177 7.61 -18.90 13.87
N ARG A 178 7.49 -19.69 12.80
CA ARG A 178 7.14 -21.13 12.90
C ARG A 178 8.17 -21.92 13.72
N ALA A 179 9.46 -21.58 13.58
CA ALA A 179 10.53 -22.21 14.36
C ALA A 179 10.40 -21.88 15.85
N LYS A 180 10.12 -20.61 16.20
CA LYS A 180 9.87 -20.19 17.59
C LYS A 180 8.64 -20.90 18.18
N GLU A 181 7.54 -20.94 17.43
CA GLU A 181 6.32 -21.64 17.84
C GLU A 181 6.57 -23.15 18.03
N ALA A 182 7.35 -23.78 17.16
CA ALA A 182 7.73 -25.19 17.30
C ALA A 182 8.60 -25.43 18.54
N GLN A 183 9.59 -24.58 18.80
CA GLN A 183 10.43 -24.64 20.00
C GLN A 183 9.60 -24.49 21.27
N GLU A 184 8.65 -23.56 21.31
CA GLU A 184 7.74 -23.37 22.45
C GLU A 184 6.84 -24.59 22.66
N ARG A 185 6.32 -25.18 21.57
CA ARG A 185 5.52 -26.42 21.64
C ARG A 185 6.32 -27.59 22.20
N GLU A 186 7.58 -27.74 21.81
CA GLU A 186 8.46 -28.79 22.34
C GLU A 186 8.81 -28.56 23.81
N LEU A 187 9.08 -27.31 24.22
CA LEU A 187 9.30 -26.96 25.63
C LEU A 187 8.09 -27.32 26.48
N ARG A 188 6.88 -26.91 26.06
CA ARG A 188 5.61 -27.24 26.75
C ARG A 188 5.38 -28.76 26.83
N LYS A 189 5.79 -29.54 25.84
CA LYS A 189 5.71 -31.01 25.89
C LYS A 189 6.67 -31.59 26.93
N ARG A 190 7.90 -31.08 27.01
CA ARG A 190 8.91 -31.48 28.00
C ARG A 190 8.45 -31.17 29.42
N GLU A 191 8.00 -29.95 29.68
CA GLU A 191 7.46 -29.54 30.99
C GLU A 191 6.31 -30.44 31.44
N LYS A 192 5.37 -30.76 30.53
CA LYS A 192 4.26 -31.69 30.81
C LYS A 192 4.74 -33.12 31.08
N ALA A 193 5.81 -33.58 30.43
CA ALA A 193 6.40 -34.90 30.67
C ALA A 193 7.11 -34.95 32.03
N GLU A 194 7.92 -33.94 32.34
CA GLU A 194 8.60 -33.77 33.63
C GLU A 194 7.61 -33.66 34.79
N GLU A 195 6.53 -32.88 34.63
CA GLU A 195 5.48 -32.78 35.66
C GLU A 195 4.79 -34.13 35.90
N LYS A 196 4.47 -34.87 34.82
CA LYS A 196 3.90 -36.22 34.94
C LYS A 196 4.85 -37.18 35.66
N GLU A 197 6.14 -37.11 35.37
CA GLU A 197 7.15 -37.93 36.05
C GLU A 197 7.29 -37.55 37.53
N ARG A 198 7.31 -36.25 37.85
CA ARG A 198 7.34 -35.77 39.24
C ARG A 198 6.14 -36.28 40.04
N ARG A 199 4.93 -36.20 39.46
CA ARG A 199 3.71 -36.74 40.09
C ARG A 199 3.78 -38.25 40.32
N ARG A 200 4.37 -39.02 39.39
CA ARG A 200 4.60 -40.47 39.57
C ARG A 200 5.55 -40.75 40.73
N ARG A 201 6.69 -40.04 40.79
CA ARG A 201 7.66 -40.18 41.89
C ARG A 201 7.05 -39.82 43.26
N GLU A 202 6.27 -38.74 43.34
CA GLU A 202 5.54 -38.35 44.55
C GLU A 202 4.53 -39.43 44.97
N TYR A 203 3.78 -39.99 44.01
CA TYR A 203 2.83 -41.09 44.26
C TYR A 203 3.53 -42.36 44.77
N ASP A 204 4.61 -42.77 44.13
CA ASP A 204 5.38 -43.96 44.52
C ASP A 204 6.01 -43.78 45.92
N ALA A 205 6.53 -42.58 46.23
CA ALA A 205 7.05 -42.24 47.56
C ALA A 205 5.96 -42.28 48.63
N GLN A 206 4.76 -41.74 48.37
CA GLN A 206 3.63 -41.82 49.30
C GLN A 206 3.19 -43.27 49.53
N LYS A 207 3.18 -44.09 48.48
CA LYS A 207 2.83 -45.51 48.56
C LYS A 207 3.87 -46.27 49.40
N ALA A 208 5.17 -46.04 49.17
CA ALA A 208 6.25 -46.64 49.95
C ALA A 208 6.17 -46.22 51.44
N ALA A 209 5.94 -44.93 51.72
CA ALA A 209 5.79 -44.43 53.08
C ALA A 209 4.58 -45.06 53.80
N LYS A 210 3.44 -45.25 53.11
CA LYS A 210 2.29 -45.97 53.67
C LYS A 210 2.63 -47.42 53.99
N GLN A 211 3.32 -48.14 53.10
CA GLN A 211 3.74 -49.52 53.35
C GLN A 211 4.73 -49.62 54.51
N GLU A 212 5.63 -48.65 54.67
CA GLU A 212 6.58 -48.61 55.78
C GLU A 212 5.87 -48.29 57.11
N MET A 213 4.93 -47.35 57.09
CA MET A 213 4.06 -47.05 58.23
C MET A 213 3.27 -48.30 58.63
N GLU A 214 2.61 -49.00 57.70
CA GLU A 214 1.89 -50.25 57.98
C GLU A 214 2.81 -51.36 58.51
N LYS A 215 4.06 -51.46 58.04
CA LYS A 215 5.07 -52.39 58.60
C LYS A 215 5.47 -51.99 60.03
N LYS A 216 5.60 -50.70 60.33
CA LYS A 216 5.85 -50.18 61.68
C LYS A 216 4.65 -50.40 62.60
N THR A 217 3.42 -50.13 62.13
CA THR A 217 2.20 -50.40 62.91
C THR A 217 2.06 -51.89 63.18
N LYS A 218 2.32 -52.78 62.22
CA LYS A 218 2.31 -54.24 62.45
C LYS A 218 3.41 -54.72 63.41
N LYS A 219 4.56 -54.05 63.48
CA LYS A 219 5.58 -54.28 64.52
C LYS A 219 5.14 -53.76 65.90
N GLU A 220 4.45 -52.62 65.95
CA GLU A 220 3.92 -52.03 67.19
C GLU A 220 2.65 -52.74 67.70
N THR A 221 1.86 -53.40 66.84
CA THR A 221 0.65 -54.14 67.25
C THR A 221 0.97 -55.47 67.96
N VAL A 222 2.25 -55.80 68.19
CA VAL A 222 2.64 -56.88 69.11
C VAL A 222 2.67 -56.40 70.58
N GLN A 223 2.58 -55.10 70.85
CA GLN A 223 2.50 -54.59 72.22
C GLN A 223 1.36 -53.56 72.40
N ALA A 224 0.52 -53.86 73.39
CA ALA A 224 -0.50 -53.04 74.03
C ALA A 224 -1.89 -52.93 73.35
N ARG A 225 -2.82 -53.71 73.93
CA ARG A 225 -4.29 -53.57 73.87
C ARG A 225 -4.78 -52.59 74.95
N LYS A 226 -5.71 -51.69 74.59
CA LYS A 226 -7.00 -51.33 75.23
C LYS A 226 -7.34 -49.82 75.19
N PRO A 227 -8.63 -49.45 75.20
CA PRO A 227 -9.13 -48.19 74.65
C PRO A 227 -9.50 -47.16 75.73
N ALA A 228 -9.52 -45.88 75.36
CA ALA A 228 -10.20 -44.84 76.13
C ALA A 228 -10.77 -43.72 75.25
N SER A 229 -11.82 -43.16 75.82
CA SER A 229 -12.74 -42.08 75.49
C SER A 229 -12.23 -40.78 74.83
N SER A 230 -13.20 -40.15 74.16
CA SER A 230 -13.51 -38.70 74.05
C SER A 230 -12.44 -37.70 73.63
N SER A 231 -12.78 -36.96 72.57
CA SER A 231 -12.99 -35.49 72.55
C SER A 231 -12.50 -34.84 71.26
N ARG A 232 -13.22 -33.77 70.89
CA ARG A 232 -13.18 -32.99 69.65
C ARG A 232 -11.93 -32.09 69.56
N PRO A 233 -11.42 -31.79 68.34
CA PRO A 233 -10.83 -30.48 68.09
C PRO A 233 -11.37 -29.78 66.81
N PRO A 234 -11.06 -28.48 66.63
CA PRO A 234 -11.79 -27.55 65.76
C PRO A 234 -11.28 -27.49 64.32
N GLN A 235 -12.13 -26.99 63.41
CA GLN A 235 -11.77 -26.73 62.01
C GLN A 235 -11.11 -25.34 61.83
N PRO A 236 -10.10 -25.19 60.95
CA PRO A 236 -9.52 -23.89 60.59
C PRO A 236 -10.33 -23.17 59.50
N PRO A 237 -10.18 -21.83 59.35
CA PRO A 237 -11.02 -21.03 58.48
C PRO A 237 -10.71 -21.26 56.99
N ARG A 238 -11.77 -21.39 56.19
CA ARG A 238 -11.69 -21.39 54.73
C ARG A 238 -11.54 -19.96 54.22
N HIS A 239 -10.33 -19.60 53.80
CA HIS A 239 -10.11 -18.40 53.00
C HIS A 239 -10.57 -18.66 51.55
N LYS A 240 -11.77 -18.20 51.19
CA LYS A 240 -12.14 -18.06 49.77
C LYS A 240 -11.53 -16.79 49.24
N HIS A 241 -10.35 -16.88 48.62
CA HIS A 241 -9.78 -15.77 47.87
C HIS A 241 -10.65 -15.52 46.63
N SER A 242 -11.32 -14.38 46.61
CA SER A 242 -12.22 -13.95 45.53
C SER A 242 -11.41 -13.65 44.27
N TRP A 243 -11.29 -14.64 43.39
CA TRP A 243 -10.67 -14.52 42.07
C TRP A 243 -11.33 -13.42 41.23
N SER A 244 -12.64 -13.22 41.38
CA SER A 244 -13.41 -12.16 40.70
C SER A 244 -12.98 -10.74 41.09
N ARG A 245 -12.62 -10.50 42.36
CA ARG A 245 -12.12 -9.18 42.80
C ARG A 245 -10.71 -8.89 42.32
N SER A 246 -9.89 -9.92 42.11
CA SER A 246 -8.50 -9.75 41.63
C SER A 246 -8.47 -9.47 40.13
N VAL A 247 -9.29 -10.19 39.34
CA VAL A 247 -9.43 -9.95 37.89
C VAL A 247 -10.01 -8.56 37.63
N LEU A 248 -11.02 -8.13 38.40
CA LEU A 248 -11.60 -6.79 38.26
C LEU A 248 -10.58 -5.68 38.56
N ARG A 249 -9.72 -5.87 39.58
CA ARG A 249 -8.65 -4.92 39.91
C ARG A 249 -7.59 -4.84 38.81
N VAL A 250 -7.20 -5.98 38.22
CA VAL A 250 -6.25 -6.01 37.11
C VAL A 250 -6.84 -5.32 35.87
N LEU A 251 -8.11 -5.58 35.55
CA LEU A 251 -8.78 -4.91 34.43
C LEU A 251 -8.89 -3.39 34.64
N LEU A 252 -9.24 -2.94 35.85
CA LEU A 252 -9.29 -1.52 36.19
C LEU A 252 -7.91 -0.87 36.10
N PHE A 253 -6.85 -1.56 36.53
CA PHE A 253 -5.49 -1.07 36.44
C PHE A 253 -5.02 -0.96 34.98
N VAL A 254 -5.30 -1.97 34.16
CA VAL A 254 -5.00 -1.95 32.71
C VAL A 254 -5.75 -0.80 32.02
N LEU A 255 -7.03 -0.59 32.34
CA LEU A 255 -7.82 0.51 31.80
C LEU A 255 -7.22 1.87 32.19
N LEU A 256 -6.80 2.01 33.45
CA LEU A 256 -6.17 3.24 33.93
C LEU A 256 -4.82 3.50 33.23
N CYS A 257 -4.00 2.48 33.04
CA CYS A 257 -2.76 2.58 32.27
C CYS A 257 -3.01 3.03 30.82
N VAL A 258 -4.00 2.44 30.14
CA VAL A 258 -4.37 2.81 28.77
C VAL A 258 -4.82 4.28 28.70
N LEU A 259 -5.67 4.72 29.62
CA LEU A 259 -6.12 6.10 29.70
C LEU A 259 -4.97 7.08 29.96
N CYS A 260 -4.05 6.74 30.87
CA CYS A 260 -2.86 7.56 31.13
C CYS A 260 -1.94 7.64 29.90
N THR A 261 -1.75 6.54 29.17
CA THR A 261 -0.92 6.55 27.95
C THR A 261 -1.57 7.37 26.82
N LEU A 262 -2.89 7.29 26.66
CA LEU A 262 -3.64 8.11 25.69
C LEU A 262 -3.58 9.60 26.05
N ALA A 263 -3.77 9.92 27.33
CA ALA A 263 -3.66 11.29 27.83
C ALA A 263 -2.24 11.84 27.61
N ALA A 264 -1.20 11.08 27.93
CA ALA A 264 0.18 11.49 27.71
C ALA A 264 0.49 11.72 26.22
N CYS A 265 0.05 10.83 25.32
CA CYS A 265 0.30 10.98 23.88
C CYS A 265 -0.51 12.11 23.20
N LYS A 266 -1.63 12.57 23.79
CA LYS A 266 -2.47 13.65 23.24
C LYS A 266 -2.23 15.02 23.89
N LEU A 267 -1.92 15.08 25.20
CA LEU A 267 -1.78 16.33 25.98
C LEU A 267 -0.33 16.83 26.12
N THR A 268 0.67 16.06 25.69
CA THR A 268 2.09 16.49 25.71
C THR A 268 2.67 16.55 24.30
N GLU A 269 3.76 17.30 24.11
CA GLU A 269 4.47 17.46 22.81
C GLU A 269 5.13 16.16 22.27
N LEU A 270 4.91 15.00 22.91
CA LEU A 270 5.42 13.69 22.48
C LEU A 270 4.72 13.08 21.25
N GLN A 271 3.98 13.87 20.47
CA GLN A 271 3.21 13.42 19.31
C GLN A 271 4.07 12.76 18.20
N HIS A 272 5.38 13.03 18.18
CA HIS A 272 6.29 12.57 17.12
C HIS A 272 7.10 11.30 17.48
N GLN A 273 6.88 10.70 18.65
CA GLN A 273 7.49 9.41 18.99
C GLN A 273 6.74 8.25 18.32
N PRO A 274 7.43 7.21 17.80
CA PRO A 274 6.83 6.14 16.99
C PRO A 274 5.72 5.36 17.71
N LEU A 275 5.80 5.26 19.04
CA LEU A 275 4.78 4.63 19.87
C LEU A 275 3.47 5.43 19.95
N CYS A 276 3.54 6.77 20.01
CA CYS A 276 2.34 7.62 20.08
C CYS A 276 1.65 7.75 18.72
N VAL A 277 2.39 7.62 17.60
CA VAL A 277 1.79 7.59 16.26
C VAL A 277 0.86 6.39 16.11
N SER A 278 1.31 5.18 16.47
CA SER A 278 0.48 3.97 16.40
C SER A 278 -0.74 4.01 17.32
N VAL A 279 -0.60 4.62 18.51
CA VAL A 279 -1.71 4.78 19.46
C VAL A 279 -2.73 5.81 18.94
N ASN A 280 -2.26 6.89 18.32
CA ASN A 280 -3.13 7.91 17.72
C ASN A 280 -3.88 7.36 16.50
N THR A 281 -3.25 6.60 15.61
CA THR A 281 -3.94 5.99 14.45
C THR A 281 -5.01 5.01 14.91
N LEU A 282 -4.71 4.17 15.90
CA LEU A 282 -5.68 3.21 16.45
C LEU A 282 -6.88 3.92 17.10
N TYR A 283 -6.64 5.07 17.74
CA TYR A 283 -7.69 5.89 18.33
C TYR A 283 -8.62 6.52 17.27
N GLU A 284 -8.07 7.06 16.19
CA GLU A 284 -8.86 7.62 15.09
C GLU A 284 -9.67 6.53 14.35
N ASP A 285 -9.10 5.34 14.15
CA ASP A 285 -9.80 4.20 13.53
C ASP A 285 -11.00 3.73 14.37
N VAL A 286 -10.83 3.70 15.71
CA VAL A 286 -11.93 3.35 16.64
C VAL A 286 -13.01 4.43 16.64
N LEU A 287 -12.65 5.71 16.58
CA LEU A 287 -13.62 6.82 16.47
C LEU A 287 -14.41 6.75 15.16
N ALA A 288 -13.73 6.50 14.03
CA ALA A 288 -14.37 6.34 12.74
C ALA A 288 -15.33 5.13 12.73
N ALA A 289 -14.94 4.01 13.35
CA ALA A 289 -15.81 2.84 13.48
C ALA A 289 -17.06 3.13 14.33
N LEU A 290 -16.92 3.86 15.43
CA LEU A 290 -18.05 4.26 16.30
C LEU A 290 -19.00 5.23 15.61
N GLN A 291 -18.46 6.21 14.86
CA GLN A 291 -19.26 7.13 14.07
C GLN A 291 -20.03 6.38 12.97
N ASN A 292 -19.36 5.48 12.24
CA ASN A 292 -20.01 4.65 11.23
C ASN A 292 -21.12 3.78 11.82
N HIS A 293 -20.92 3.21 13.02
CA HIS A 293 -21.95 2.43 13.69
C HIS A 293 -23.17 3.27 14.08
N LYS A 294 -22.95 4.50 14.56
CA LYS A 294 -24.03 5.45 14.91
C LYS A 294 -24.80 5.92 13.68
N THR A 295 -24.10 6.18 12.58
CA THR A 295 -24.71 6.54 11.29
C THR A 295 -25.54 5.38 10.73
N LEU A 296 -25.04 4.14 10.85
CA LEU A 296 -25.75 2.94 10.45
C LEU A 296 -27.01 2.71 11.28
N GLN A 297 -26.95 2.92 12.61
CA GLN A 297 -28.12 2.85 13.49
C GLN A 297 -29.18 3.88 13.11
N ASN A 298 -28.79 5.14 12.83
CA ASN A 298 -29.74 6.19 12.44
C ASN A 298 -30.44 5.87 11.10
N MET A 299 -29.71 5.29 10.13
CA MET A 299 -30.26 4.86 8.84
C MET A 299 -31.25 3.70 9.00
N LEU A 300 -30.92 2.71 9.86
CA LEU A 300 -31.82 1.59 10.15
C LEU A 300 -33.09 2.04 10.88
N GLN A 301 -33.00 3.06 11.73
CA GLN A 301 -34.15 3.62 12.45
C GLN A 301 -35.07 4.46 11.54
N GLN A 302 -34.52 5.17 10.56
CA GLN A 302 -35.32 5.88 9.55
C GLN A 302 -36.07 4.94 8.60
N ASN A 303 -35.45 3.82 8.22
CA ASN A 303 -36.10 2.81 7.37
C ASN A 303 -37.15 1.97 8.10
N SER A 304 -37.23 2.02 9.44
CA SER A 304 -38.27 1.30 10.20
C SER A 304 -39.52 2.14 10.49
N GLN A 305 -39.55 3.41 10.06
CA GLN A 305 -40.68 4.34 10.24
C GLN A 305 -41.40 4.69 8.93
N GLN A 306 -41.00 4.09 7.81
CA GLN A 306 -41.72 4.09 6.52
C GLN A 306 -42.38 2.73 6.31
#